data_AF-A0A1H1G0N3-F1
#
_entry.id   AF-A0A1H1G0N3-F1
#
_cell.length_a   1.000
_cell.length_b   1.000
_cell.length_c   1.000
_cell.angle_alpha   90.00
_cell.angle_beta   90.00
_cell.angle_gamma   90.00
#
_symmetry.space_group_name_H-M   'P 1'
#
loop_
_entity.id
_entity.type
_entity.pdbx_description
1 polymer ?
#
loop_
_entity_poly.entity_id
_entity_poly.type
_entity_poly.pdbx_seq_one_letter_code
_entity_poly.pdbx_strand_id
1 'polypeptide(L)'
;MEVARRHLTTVLNALYDAGKTSISVEHPCNTVGELFRIELEKRRRSTVRFTQGTISYRESRDAVRQQFGEDPYEDLPGHNEYVKAAVAGGLVEPENADEIETFLDRHTHPDLTAGHNPVMVAYDTNLFGFRLPEILDIDPVTGSTDDEGRPPTNGYALSGGVKEELDWYYNRFSTQTLEDAFGQEFARTKDQPAGANRIGVLGLYEFRNRMANRAVDIVPSDTGDDDIIDAYERYDKGNRKRVLLFSNDYEFVDNARAQDIWAQHVTFPVDLPRKVTASWTDIANTLYVMAVMFGVLTLPKVTLYGVWSGKRGLEWQQEQLDIDIRSPVVEPRLERDLALVEQFEEL
;
A
#
# COMPACT_ATOMS: atom_id res chain seq x y z
N MET A 1 -16.87 -1.58 -13.43
CA MET A 1 -16.42 -0.22 -13.80
C MET A 1 -15.03 -0.04 -13.22
N GLU A 2 -14.05 0.32 -14.03
CA GLU A 2 -12.66 0.45 -13.57
C GLU A 2 -12.43 1.86 -13.00
N VAL A 3 -11.84 1.94 -11.80
CA VAL A 3 -11.58 3.21 -11.09
C VAL A 3 -10.16 3.20 -10.56
N ALA A 4 -9.37 4.21 -10.93
CA ALA A 4 -8.01 4.39 -10.43
C ALA A 4 -8.00 4.72 -8.92
N ARG A 5 -6.97 4.26 -8.19
CA ARG A 5 -6.80 4.53 -6.75
C ARG A 5 -6.99 6.01 -6.41
N ARG A 6 -6.36 6.90 -7.19
CA ARG A 6 -6.43 8.35 -6.98
C ARG A 6 -7.86 8.92 -7.04
N HIS A 7 -8.79 8.21 -7.66
CA HIS A 7 -10.19 8.60 -7.79
C HIS A 7 -11.13 7.86 -6.83
N LEU A 8 -10.66 6.92 -6.01
CA LEU A 8 -11.53 6.12 -5.12
C LEU A 8 -12.33 6.93 -4.09
N THR A 9 -11.92 8.17 -3.82
CA THR A 9 -12.73 9.10 -3.01
C THR A 9 -14.10 9.40 -3.64
N THR A 10 -14.24 9.30 -4.97
CA THR A 10 -15.53 9.40 -5.69
C THR A 10 -16.50 8.29 -5.31
N VAL A 11 -16.00 7.07 -5.02
CA VAL A 11 -16.82 5.96 -4.54
C VAL A 11 -17.38 6.27 -3.15
N LEU A 12 -16.55 6.82 -2.26
CA LEU A 12 -16.98 7.27 -0.93
C LEU A 12 -18.01 8.40 -1.02
N ASN A 13 -17.80 9.38 -1.92
CA ASN A 13 -18.76 10.45 -2.21
C ASN A 13 -20.11 9.86 -2.67
N ALA A 14 -20.10 8.95 -3.65
CA ALA A 14 -21.32 8.36 -4.19
C ALA A 14 -22.11 7.56 -3.14
N LEU A 15 -21.42 6.81 -2.28
CA LEU A 15 -22.02 6.10 -1.15
C LEU A 15 -22.61 7.07 -0.12
N TYR A 16 -21.85 8.09 0.25
CA TYR A 16 -22.26 9.12 1.20
C TYR A 16 -23.52 9.84 0.73
N ASP A 17 -23.54 10.31 -0.52
CA ASP A 17 -24.69 10.98 -1.11
C ASP A 17 -25.89 10.04 -1.24
N ALA A 18 -25.66 8.74 -1.40
CA ALA A 18 -26.71 7.72 -1.41
C ALA A 18 -27.21 7.36 0.00
N GLY A 19 -26.87 8.17 1.01
CA GLY A 19 -27.30 8.04 2.40
C GLY A 19 -26.54 6.99 3.20
N LYS A 20 -25.38 6.51 2.72
CA LYS A 20 -24.54 5.53 3.42
C LYS A 20 -23.41 6.25 4.14
N THR A 21 -23.66 6.61 5.40
CA THR A 21 -22.65 7.22 6.28
C THR A 21 -21.89 6.19 7.10
N SER A 22 -22.51 5.04 7.42
CA SER A 22 -21.85 3.87 8.01
C SER A 22 -21.60 2.84 6.91
N ILE A 23 -20.34 2.52 6.65
CA ILE A 23 -19.88 1.62 5.59
C ILE A 23 -19.09 0.49 6.25
N SER A 24 -19.68 -0.71 6.30
CA SER A 24 -18.93 -1.92 6.65
C SER A 24 -18.02 -2.31 5.48
N VAL A 25 -16.77 -2.62 5.77
CA VAL A 25 -15.82 -3.18 4.80
C VAL A 25 -15.60 -4.63 5.16
N GLU A 26 -16.08 -5.52 4.29
CA GLU A 26 -16.23 -6.94 4.59
C GLU A 26 -15.50 -7.79 3.56
N HIS A 27 -14.93 -8.90 4.00
CA HIS A 27 -14.52 -9.97 3.10
C HIS A 27 -15.77 -10.82 2.73
N PRO A 28 -15.94 -11.24 1.46
CA PRO A 28 -17.10 -12.05 1.04
C PRO A 28 -17.32 -13.35 1.83
N CYS A 29 -16.24 -13.98 2.31
CA CYS A 29 -16.34 -15.14 3.20
C CYS A 29 -16.84 -14.72 4.59
N ASN A 30 -18.02 -15.22 4.98
CA ASN A 30 -18.64 -14.94 6.28
C ASN A 30 -17.77 -15.32 7.50
N THR A 31 -16.88 -16.31 7.35
CA THR A 31 -15.95 -16.73 8.41
C THR A 31 -14.89 -15.66 8.71
N VAL A 32 -14.53 -14.87 7.68
CA VAL A 32 -13.72 -13.66 7.83
C VAL A 32 -14.65 -12.49 8.17
N GLY A 33 -15.65 -12.17 7.34
CA GLY A 33 -16.67 -11.16 7.64
C GLY A 33 -16.14 -9.72 7.66
N GLU A 34 -16.66 -8.90 8.57
CA GLU A 34 -16.32 -7.48 8.67
C GLU A 34 -14.91 -7.28 9.21
N LEU A 35 -14.09 -6.53 8.45
CA LEU A 35 -12.70 -6.18 8.80
C LEU A 35 -12.65 -4.86 9.57
N PHE A 36 -13.40 -3.87 9.08
CA PHE A 36 -13.55 -2.57 9.74
C PHE A 36 -14.80 -1.84 9.23
N ARG A 37 -15.21 -0.83 10.00
CA ARG A 37 -16.32 0.06 9.69
C ARG A 37 -15.87 1.49 9.55
N ILE A 38 -16.31 2.15 8.50
CA ILE A 38 -16.09 3.58 8.27
C ILE A 38 -17.37 4.33 8.64
N GLU A 39 -17.24 5.36 9.47
CA GLU A 39 -18.26 6.38 9.72
C GLU A 39 -17.84 7.67 9.00
N LEU A 40 -18.45 7.94 7.85
CA LEU A 40 -18.18 9.11 7.04
C LEU A 40 -18.80 10.37 7.64
N GLU A 41 -17.97 11.39 7.87
CA GLU A 41 -18.38 12.69 8.45
C GLU A 41 -18.08 13.87 7.51
N LYS A 42 -18.90 14.94 7.59
CA LYS A 42 -18.92 16.10 6.68
C LYS A 42 -17.67 17.02 6.70
N ARG A 43 -16.58 16.65 7.38
CA ARG A 43 -15.40 17.53 7.57
C ARG A 43 -14.04 16.85 7.33
N ARG A 44 -13.99 15.82 6.48
CA ARG A 44 -12.76 15.06 6.16
C ARG A 44 -12.08 14.41 7.38
N ARG A 45 -12.79 14.27 8.50
CA ARG A 45 -12.37 13.50 9.67
C ARG A 45 -13.43 12.44 9.91
N SER A 46 -13.24 11.29 9.29
CA SER A 46 -14.11 10.14 9.43
C SER A 46 -13.58 9.25 10.54
N THR A 47 -14.46 8.54 11.24
CA THR A 47 -14.03 7.55 12.24
C THR A 47 -13.95 6.19 11.56
N VAL A 48 -12.82 5.50 11.69
CA VAL A 48 -12.71 4.09 11.31
C VAL A 48 -12.65 3.24 12.58
N ARG A 49 -13.45 2.19 12.67
CA ARG A 49 -13.47 1.23 13.77
C ARG A 49 -13.06 -0.14 13.24
N PHE A 50 -11.97 -0.69 13.75
CA PHE A 50 -11.54 -2.03 13.38
C PHE A 50 -12.39 -3.04 14.15
N THR A 51 -13.05 -3.94 13.42
CA THR A 51 -13.88 -5.01 14.00
C THR A 51 -13.03 -6.23 14.31
N GLN A 52 -11.86 -6.34 13.68
CA GLN A 52 -10.86 -7.37 13.98
C GLN A 52 -9.52 -6.72 14.31
N GLY A 53 -8.94 -7.19 15.41
CA GLY A 53 -7.50 -7.07 15.64
C GLY A 53 -6.78 -8.33 15.14
N THR A 54 -5.49 -8.37 15.39
CA THR A 54 -4.54 -9.40 14.95
C THR A 54 -4.93 -10.79 15.44
N ILE A 55 -5.31 -10.91 16.72
CA ILE A 55 -5.71 -12.19 17.31
C ILE A 55 -7.01 -12.70 16.69
N SER A 56 -8.05 -11.87 16.65
CA SER A 56 -9.35 -12.24 16.09
C SER A 56 -9.26 -12.58 14.60
N TYR A 57 -8.46 -11.82 13.83
CA TYR A 57 -8.27 -12.10 12.41
C TYR A 57 -7.49 -13.40 12.18
N ARG A 58 -6.47 -13.68 13.01
CA ARG A 58 -5.78 -14.98 12.99
C ARG A 58 -6.73 -16.13 13.27
N GLU A 59 -7.60 -16.00 14.27
CA GLU A 59 -8.63 -17.01 14.58
C GLU A 59 -9.61 -17.20 13.41
N SER A 60 -10.05 -16.13 12.76
CA SER A 60 -10.87 -16.21 11.53
C SER A 60 -10.15 -16.90 10.38
N ARG A 61 -8.85 -16.66 10.16
CA ARG A 61 -8.04 -17.40 9.17
C ARG A 61 -7.94 -18.87 9.52
N ASP A 62 -7.65 -19.21 10.77
CA ASP A 62 -7.54 -20.60 11.22
C ASP A 62 -8.88 -21.34 11.06
N ALA A 63 -10.01 -20.65 11.28
CA ALA A 63 -11.34 -21.19 11.02
C ALA A 63 -11.56 -21.45 9.51
N VAL A 64 -11.10 -20.55 8.63
CA VAL A 64 -11.13 -20.78 7.17
C VAL A 64 -10.32 -22.03 6.80
N ARG A 65 -9.13 -22.22 7.38
CA ARG A 65 -8.32 -23.43 7.14
C ARG A 65 -9.06 -24.70 7.53
N GLN A 66 -9.70 -24.69 8.70
CA GLN A 66 -10.46 -25.83 9.21
C GLN A 66 -11.70 -26.15 8.35
N GLN A 67 -12.36 -25.12 7.82
CA GLN A 67 -13.62 -25.27 7.09
C GLN A 67 -13.42 -25.55 5.60
N PHE A 68 -12.43 -24.92 4.97
CA PHE A 68 -12.26 -24.87 3.52
C PHE A 68 -10.91 -25.39 3.00
N GLY A 69 -9.96 -25.71 3.89
CA GLY A 69 -8.66 -26.27 3.54
C GLY A 69 -7.53 -25.24 3.37
N GLU A 70 -6.39 -25.69 2.84
CA GLU A 70 -5.18 -24.86 2.73
C GLU A 70 -5.31 -23.76 1.67
N ASP A 71 -5.79 -24.06 0.45
CA ASP A 71 -5.77 -23.07 -0.63
C ASP A 71 -6.49 -21.75 -0.27
N PRO A 72 -7.73 -21.77 0.30
CA PRO A 72 -8.37 -20.53 0.73
C PRO A 72 -7.64 -19.89 1.92
N TYR A 73 -7.08 -20.68 2.84
CA TYR A 73 -6.31 -20.15 3.97
C TYR A 73 -5.03 -19.41 3.54
N GLU A 74 -4.32 -19.97 2.56
CA GLU A 74 -3.11 -19.38 1.97
C GLU A 74 -3.44 -18.16 1.08
N ASP A 75 -4.67 -18.06 0.56
CA ASP A 75 -5.13 -16.89 -0.18
C ASP A 75 -5.37 -15.66 0.70
N LEU A 76 -5.75 -15.87 1.97
CA LEU A 76 -5.94 -14.77 2.92
C LEU A 76 -4.59 -14.21 3.39
N PRO A 77 -4.43 -12.87 3.42
CA PRO A 77 -3.20 -12.27 3.93
C PRO A 77 -2.94 -12.71 5.36
N GLY A 78 -1.67 -12.88 5.73
CA GLY A 78 -1.31 -13.15 7.11
C GLY A 78 -1.72 -12.00 8.04
N HIS A 79 -1.75 -12.28 9.33
CA HIS A 79 -2.22 -11.31 10.32
C HIS A 79 -1.30 -10.08 10.40
N ASN A 80 0.01 -10.25 10.20
CA ASN A 80 0.94 -9.14 10.13
C ASN A 80 0.69 -8.29 8.87
N GLU A 81 0.46 -8.92 7.73
CA GLU A 81 0.16 -8.23 6.46
C GLU A 81 -1.15 -7.43 6.58
N TYR A 82 -2.15 -7.95 7.27
CA TYR A 82 -3.40 -7.22 7.57
C TYR A 82 -3.15 -5.93 8.36
N VAL A 83 -2.30 -5.97 9.39
CA VAL A 83 -1.91 -4.76 10.15
C VAL A 83 -1.11 -3.80 9.27
N LYS A 84 -0.12 -4.31 8.54
CA LYS A 84 0.69 -3.52 7.61
C LYS A 84 -0.16 -2.84 6.52
N ALA A 85 -1.26 -3.47 6.08
CA ALA A 85 -2.18 -2.87 5.10
C ALA A 85 -2.87 -1.61 5.64
N ALA A 86 -3.21 -1.58 6.94
CA ALA A 86 -3.79 -0.40 7.56
C ALA A 86 -2.77 0.74 7.68
N VAL A 87 -1.48 0.40 7.88
CA VAL A 87 -0.37 1.36 7.86
C VAL A 87 -0.14 1.89 6.45
N ALA A 88 -0.05 1.00 5.45
CA ALA A 88 0.13 1.35 4.04
C ALA A 88 -0.99 2.21 3.45
N GLY A 89 -2.18 2.14 4.06
CA GLY A 89 -3.31 2.99 3.72
C GLY A 89 -3.36 4.33 4.46
N GLY A 90 -2.52 4.53 5.49
CA GLY A 90 -2.48 5.75 6.31
C GLY A 90 -3.52 5.80 7.44
N LEU A 91 -4.20 4.70 7.77
CA LEU A 91 -5.13 4.67 8.92
C LEU A 91 -4.41 4.56 10.25
N VAL A 92 -3.24 3.92 10.25
CA VAL A 92 -2.44 3.64 11.44
C VAL A 92 -1.02 4.05 11.15
N GLU A 93 -0.37 4.72 12.09
CA GLU A 93 1.03 5.11 11.97
C GLU A 93 1.95 3.94 12.35
N PRO A 94 3.21 3.92 11.88
CA PRO A 94 4.23 3.04 12.44
C PRO A 94 4.31 3.19 13.98
N GLU A 95 4.64 2.11 14.68
CA GLU A 95 4.73 2.12 16.15
C GLU A 95 5.81 3.09 16.66
N ASN A 96 6.89 3.27 15.88
CA ASN A 96 7.98 4.19 16.18
C ASN A 96 7.93 5.47 15.35
N ALA A 97 6.72 5.99 15.06
CA ALA A 97 6.53 7.20 14.25
C ALA A 97 7.33 8.41 14.77
N ASP A 98 7.32 8.69 16.08
CA ASP A 98 8.07 9.80 16.69
C ASP A 98 9.61 9.70 16.44
N GLU A 99 10.14 8.47 16.45
CA GLU A 99 11.57 8.23 16.18
C GLU A 99 11.88 8.45 14.69
N ILE A 100 10.99 8.01 13.81
CA ILE A 100 11.12 8.23 12.37
C ILE A 100 11.04 9.72 12.06
N GLU A 101 10.06 10.45 12.61
CA GLU A 101 9.93 11.91 12.44
C GLU A 101 11.22 12.63 12.87
N THR A 102 11.72 12.32 14.07
CA THR A 102 12.98 12.89 14.57
C THR A 102 14.17 12.60 13.65
N PHE A 103 14.19 11.43 13.01
CA PHE A 103 15.20 11.04 12.05
C PHE A 103 15.05 11.82 10.73
N LEU A 104 13.83 11.94 10.21
CA LEU A 104 13.53 12.68 8.99
C LEU A 104 13.91 14.15 9.14
N ASP A 105 13.50 14.81 10.22
CA ASP A 105 13.81 16.22 10.52
C ASP A 105 15.31 16.56 10.40
N ARG A 106 16.19 15.59 10.62
CA ARG A 106 17.65 15.76 10.56
C ARG A 106 18.24 15.54 9.17
N HIS A 107 17.57 14.74 8.34
CA HIS A 107 18.17 14.16 7.15
C HIS A 107 17.42 14.47 5.85
N THR A 108 16.22 15.07 5.92
CA THR A 108 15.43 15.52 4.77
C THR A 108 15.65 17.01 4.46
N HIS A 109 14.99 17.50 3.41
CA HIS A 109 15.03 18.89 2.95
C HIS A 109 16.44 19.46 2.73
N PRO A 110 17.31 18.79 1.95
CA PRO A 110 18.66 19.29 1.73
C PRO A 110 18.67 20.63 0.99
N ASP A 111 19.38 21.61 1.56
CA ASP A 111 19.67 22.87 0.89
C ASP A 111 20.75 22.71 -0.19
N LEU A 112 20.29 22.41 -1.41
CA LEU A 112 21.17 22.27 -2.57
C LEU A 112 21.87 23.59 -2.94
N THR A 113 21.31 24.74 -2.57
CA THR A 113 21.90 26.06 -2.87
C THR A 113 23.06 26.39 -1.94
N ALA A 114 23.01 25.90 -0.70
CA ALA A 114 24.14 25.90 0.24
C ALA A 114 25.18 24.80 -0.05
N GLY A 115 24.95 23.97 -1.07
CA GLY A 115 25.87 22.91 -1.48
C GLY A 115 25.73 21.61 -0.68
N HIS A 116 24.62 21.40 0.02
CA HIS A 116 24.31 20.10 0.60
C HIS A 116 24.14 19.05 -0.51
N ASN A 117 24.49 17.81 -0.20
CA ASN A 117 24.30 16.70 -1.12
C ASN A 117 22.80 16.39 -1.27
N PRO A 118 22.31 16.05 -2.49
CA PRO A 118 20.97 15.52 -2.66
C PRO A 118 20.74 14.25 -1.85
N VAL A 119 19.53 14.09 -1.32
CA VAL A 119 19.12 12.94 -0.51
C VAL A 119 18.27 11.99 -1.36
N MET A 120 18.65 10.73 -1.40
CA MET A 120 18.02 9.68 -2.19
C MET A 120 17.43 8.62 -1.27
N VAL A 121 16.14 8.33 -1.43
CA VAL A 121 15.43 7.33 -0.62
C VAL A 121 15.76 5.92 -1.11
N ALA A 122 16.12 5.05 -0.19
CA ALA A 122 16.27 3.61 -0.39
C ALA A 122 15.40 2.87 0.63
N TYR A 123 14.88 1.71 0.26
CA TYR A 123 14.21 0.82 1.21
C TYR A 123 14.25 -0.62 0.77
N ASP A 124 14.12 -1.50 1.75
CA ASP A 124 14.05 -2.96 1.60
C ASP A 124 12.91 -3.38 0.67
N THR A 125 13.16 -4.44 -0.12
CA THR A 125 12.21 -5.07 -1.04
C THR A 125 10.86 -5.36 -0.38
N ASN A 126 10.88 -5.86 0.86
CA ASN A 126 9.66 -6.25 1.56
C ASN A 126 8.75 -5.06 1.94
N LEU A 127 9.26 -3.82 1.86
CA LEU A 127 8.54 -2.59 2.17
C LEU A 127 7.83 -1.97 0.97
N PHE A 128 8.19 -2.34 -0.26
CA PHE A 128 7.59 -1.79 -1.48
C PHE A 128 6.07 -2.00 -1.53
N GLY A 129 5.59 -3.16 -1.08
CA GLY A 129 4.15 -3.44 -1.06
C GLY A 129 3.33 -2.54 -0.12
N PHE A 130 4.00 -1.77 0.75
CA PHE A 130 3.38 -1.00 1.83
C PHE A 130 3.50 0.51 1.67
N ARG A 131 3.97 1.01 0.51
CA ARG A 131 3.88 2.43 0.11
C ARG A 131 4.44 3.41 1.15
N LEU A 132 5.52 3.01 1.83
CA LEU A 132 6.12 3.81 2.89
C LEU A 132 6.48 5.25 2.51
N PRO A 133 6.93 5.56 1.28
CA PRO A 133 7.26 6.95 0.95
C PRO A 133 6.10 7.92 1.10
N GLU A 134 4.85 7.49 0.83
CA GLU A 134 3.68 8.32 1.11
C GLU A 134 3.34 8.39 2.61
N ILE A 135 3.51 7.28 3.35
CA ILE A 135 3.19 7.22 4.78
C ILE A 135 4.15 8.08 5.61
N LEU A 136 5.43 8.09 5.21
CA LEU A 136 6.48 8.85 5.88
C LEU A 136 6.66 10.26 5.30
N ASP A 137 5.85 10.64 4.32
CA ASP A 137 5.90 11.94 3.67
C ASP A 137 7.26 12.30 3.05
N ILE A 138 7.98 11.28 2.53
CA ILE A 138 9.36 11.41 2.01
C ILE A 138 9.44 11.38 0.48
N ASP A 139 8.32 11.23 -0.23
CA ASP A 139 8.33 11.26 -1.69
C ASP A 139 8.73 12.64 -2.23
N PRO A 140 9.68 12.74 -3.17
CA PRO A 140 10.19 14.02 -3.65
C PRO A 140 9.19 14.87 -4.44
N VAL A 141 8.06 14.30 -4.88
CA VAL A 141 7.04 14.99 -5.69
C VAL A 141 5.78 15.26 -4.89
N THR A 142 5.33 14.29 -4.09
CA THR A 142 4.07 14.39 -3.36
C THR A 142 4.23 14.71 -1.88
N GLY A 143 5.45 14.61 -1.34
CA GLY A 143 5.70 14.87 0.07
C GLY A 143 5.65 16.36 0.41
N SER A 144 5.40 16.68 1.68
CA SER A 144 5.36 18.08 2.14
C SER A 144 6.70 18.77 1.93
N THR A 145 6.66 19.99 1.42
CA THR A 145 7.83 20.89 1.37
C THR A 145 7.98 21.62 2.69
N ASP A 146 9.22 22.00 3.02
CA ASP A 146 9.46 22.90 4.14
C ASP A 146 9.10 24.37 3.82
N ASP A 147 9.37 25.27 4.77
CA ASP A 147 9.09 26.71 4.67
C ASP A 147 9.81 27.41 3.50
N GLU A 148 10.89 26.83 2.98
CA GLU A 148 11.63 27.34 1.83
C GLU A 148 11.19 26.70 0.51
N GLY A 149 10.17 25.82 0.55
CA GLY A 149 9.67 25.10 -0.61
C GLY A 149 10.57 23.94 -1.05
N ARG A 150 11.46 23.45 -0.19
CA ARG A 150 12.36 22.35 -0.49
C ARG A 150 11.62 21.02 -0.32
N PRO A 151 11.66 20.10 -1.32
CA PRO A 151 11.05 18.79 -1.18
C PRO A 151 11.77 17.98 -0.08
N PRO A 152 11.11 16.97 0.51
CA PRO A 152 11.71 16.19 1.59
C PRO A 152 12.95 15.43 1.12
N THR A 153 12.94 14.95 -0.12
CA THR A 153 14.06 14.25 -0.74
C THR A 153 14.20 14.65 -2.21
N ASN A 154 15.20 14.11 -2.91
CA ASN A 154 15.49 14.47 -4.31
C ASN A 154 15.29 13.31 -5.30
N GLY A 155 14.97 12.11 -4.84
CA GLY A 155 14.82 10.94 -5.68
C GLY A 155 14.94 9.64 -4.91
N TYR A 156 15.08 8.55 -5.65
CA TYR A 156 15.24 7.20 -5.11
C TYR A 156 16.56 6.58 -5.56
N ALA A 157 17.20 5.83 -4.67
CA ALA A 157 18.33 4.95 -4.96
C ALA A 157 17.84 3.50 -4.83
N LEU A 158 17.48 2.88 -5.95
CA LEU A 158 16.87 1.54 -5.95
C LEU A 158 17.91 0.50 -6.34
N SER A 159 18.10 -0.53 -5.52
CA SER A 159 19.10 -1.56 -5.80
C SER A 159 18.67 -2.48 -6.96
N GLY A 160 19.65 -3.00 -7.71
CA GLY A 160 19.42 -3.99 -8.77
C GLY A 160 18.84 -5.29 -8.21
N GLY A 161 19.36 -5.74 -7.05
CA GLY A 161 18.89 -6.95 -6.37
C GLY A 161 17.41 -6.90 -5.97
N VAL A 162 16.91 -5.76 -5.50
CA VAL A 162 15.48 -5.56 -5.16
C VAL A 162 14.57 -5.84 -6.36
N LYS A 163 14.98 -5.42 -7.56
CA LYS A 163 14.19 -5.67 -8.78
C LYS A 163 14.13 -7.17 -9.10
N GLU A 164 15.26 -7.87 -8.98
CA GLU A 164 15.33 -9.31 -9.25
C GLU A 164 14.48 -10.12 -8.27
N GLU A 165 14.48 -9.73 -6.99
CA GLU A 165 13.60 -10.31 -5.97
C GLU A 165 12.12 -10.08 -6.33
N LEU A 166 11.73 -8.87 -6.75
CA LEU A 166 10.35 -8.59 -7.16
C LEU A 166 9.93 -9.27 -8.48
N ASP A 167 10.85 -9.67 -9.35
CA ASP A 167 10.51 -10.36 -10.61
C ASP A 167 10.41 -11.90 -10.43
N TRP A 168 11.11 -12.51 -9.45
CA TRP A 168 11.23 -13.98 -9.31
C TRP A 168 10.04 -14.71 -8.65
N TYR A 169 9.28 -14.06 -7.76
CA TYR A 169 8.40 -14.77 -6.83
C TYR A 169 7.04 -15.26 -7.40
N TYR A 170 6.66 -15.01 -8.65
CA TYR A 170 5.22 -14.99 -9.00
C TYR A 170 4.79 -15.94 -10.12
N ASN A 171 4.75 -17.25 -9.82
CA ASN A 171 4.12 -18.26 -10.68
C ASN A 171 2.80 -18.78 -10.06
N ARG A 172 1.70 -18.48 -10.76
CA ARG A 172 0.31 -19.01 -10.77
C ARG A 172 -0.20 -19.88 -9.60
N PHE A 173 -1.40 -19.53 -9.14
CA PHE A 173 -2.32 -20.42 -8.44
C PHE A 173 -3.65 -20.55 -9.19
N SER A 174 -4.31 -21.70 -9.02
CA SER A 174 -5.68 -21.92 -9.51
C SER A 174 -6.66 -21.36 -8.49
N THR A 175 -7.44 -20.34 -8.87
CA THR A 175 -8.46 -19.71 -7.99
C THR A 175 -9.78 -20.49 -7.95
N GLN A 176 -9.81 -21.71 -8.50
CA GLN A 176 -11.05 -22.48 -8.63
C GLN A 176 -11.64 -22.89 -7.27
N THR A 177 -10.81 -23.10 -6.26
CA THR A 177 -11.23 -23.42 -4.88
C THR A 177 -11.70 -22.19 -4.08
N LEU A 178 -11.37 -20.97 -4.54
CA LEU A 178 -11.73 -19.74 -3.83
C LEU A 178 -13.20 -19.38 -4.00
N GLU A 179 -13.80 -19.63 -5.17
CA GLU A 179 -15.22 -19.38 -5.42
C GLU A 179 -16.11 -20.19 -4.45
N ASP A 180 -15.76 -21.47 -4.24
CA ASP A 180 -16.49 -22.35 -3.32
C ASP A 180 -16.35 -21.93 -1.84
N ALA A 181 -15.17 -21.43 -1.45
CA ALA A 181 -14.89 -21.04 -0.07
C ALA A 181 -15.38 -19.63 0.29
N PHE A 182 -15.22 -18.69 -0.63
CA PHE A 182 -15.39 -17.26 -0.37
C PHE A 182 -16.61 -16.64 -1.04
N GLY A 183 -17.22 -17.32 -2.01
CA GLY A 183 -18.45 -16.87 -2.67
C GLY A 183 -18.25 -16.51 -4.15
N GLN A 184 -19.38 -16.22 -4.80
CA GLN A 184 -19.45 -16.02 -6.25
C GLN A 184 -18.62 -14.82 -6.73
N GLU A 185 -18.37 -13.83 -5.87
CA GLU A 185 -17.49 -12.71 -6.19
C GLU A 185 -16.10 -13.20 -6.64
N PHE A 186 -15.56 -14.25 -6.02
CA PHE A 186 -14.25 -14.80 -6.40
C PHE A 186 -14.22 -15.49 -7.77
N ALA A 187 -15.38 -15.77 -8.39
CA ALA A 187 -15.46 -16.28 -9.76
C ALA A 187 -14.78 -15.36 -10.78
N ARG A 188 -14.69 -14.05 -10.46
CA ARG A 188 -14.05 -13.03 -11.29
C ARG A 188 -12.54 -12.93 -11.07
N THR A 189 -11.92 -13.74 -10.22
CA THR A 189 -10.48 -13.62 -9.90
C THR A 189 -9.62 -14.65 -10.66
N LYS A 190 -10.16 -15.25 -11.73
CA LYS A 190 -9.48 -16.32 -12.49
C LYS A 190 -8.24 -15.79 -13.20
N ASP A 191 -7.18 -16.61 -13.16
CA ASP A 191 -5.88 -16.30 -13.74
C ASP A 191 -5.21 -15.02 -13.18
N GLN A 192 -5.54 -14.65 -11.94
CA GLN A 192 -4.95 -13.51 -11.23
C GLN A 192 -4.06 -13.95 -10.06
N PRO A 193 -3.18 -13.05 -9.54
CA PRO A 193 -2.42 -13.31 -8.34
C PRO A 193 -3.32 -13.64 -7.12
N ALA A 194 -2.86 -14.59 -6.32
CA ALA A 194 -3.54 -15.14 -5.14
C ALA A 194 -2.59 -15.11 -3.93
N GLY A 195 -3.14 -15.03 -2.72
CA GLY A 195 -2.37 -15.04 -1.48
C GLY A 195 -1.28 -13.97 -1.42
N ALA A 196 -0.12 -14.34 -0.88
CA ALA A 196 1.04 -13.46 -0.72
C ALA A 196 1.52 -12.81 -2.03
N ASN A 197 1.22 -13.41 -3.19
CA ASN A 197 1.60 -12.85 -4.49
C ASN A 197 0.94 -11.48 -4.75
N ARG A 198 -0.22 -11.20 -4.14
CA ARG A 198 -0.89 -9.89 -4.31
C ARG A 198 -0.07 -8.75 -3.71
N ILE A 199 0.62 -8.98 -2.59
CA ILE A 199 1.53 -8.02 -1.95
C ILE A 199 2.79 -7.84 -2.80
N GLY A 200 3.30 -8.95 -3.34
CA GLY A 200 4.42 -8.93 -4.26
C GLY A 200 4.17 -8.10 -5.51
N VAL A 201 2.99 -8.25 -6.11
CA VAL A 201 2.57 -7.45 -7.26
C VAL A 201 2.39 -5.97 -6.88
N LEU A 202 1.85 -5.65 -5.70
CA LEU A 202 1.85 -4.27 -5.20
C LEU A 202 3.28 -3.70 -5.17
N GLY A 203 4.23 -4.45 -4.60
CA GLY A 203 5.62 -4.00 -4.53
C GLY A 203 6.29 -3.82 -5.89
N LEU A 204 6.04 -4.73 -6.85
CA LEU A 204 6.56 -4.64 -8.21
C LEU A 204 6.03 -3.42 -8.96
N TYR A 205 4.72 -3.15 -8.88
CA TYR A 205 4.14 -1.98 -9.56
C TYR A 205 4.47 -0.68 -8.86
N GLU A 206 4.66 -0.70 -7.55
CA GLU A 206 5.22 0.43 -6.81
C GLU A 206 6.64 0.76 -7.29
N PHE A 207 7.52 -0.24 -7.38
CA PHE A 207 8.87 -0.07 -7.94
C PHE A 207 8.83 0.52 -9.36
N ARG A 208 7.99 -0.06 -10.25
CA ARG A 208 7.84 0.42 -11.63
C ARG A 208 7.29 1.84 -11.70
N ASN A 209 6.34 2.17 -10.83
CA ASN A 209 5.78 3.51 -10.74
C ASN A 209 6.85 4.54 -10.36
N ARG A 210 7.71 4.24 -9.38
CA ARG A 210 8.86 5.11 -9.04
C ARG A 210 9.81 5.27 -10.21
N MET A 211 10.19 4.16 -10.85
CA MET A 211 11.07 4.19 -12.03
C MET A 211 10.53 5.05 -13.19
N ALA A 212 9.20 5.06 -13.39
CA ALA A 212 8.59 5.82 -14.47
C ALA A 212 8.37 7.29 -14.13
N ASN A 213 8.07 7.62 -12.87
CA ASN A 213 7.51 8.91 -12.49
C ASN A 213 8.36 9.70 -11.49
N ARG A 214 9.56 9.22 -11.14
CA ARG A 214 10.47 9.87 -10.17
C ARG A 214 11.90 9.90 -10.71
N ALA A 215 12.71 10.77 -10.11
CA ALA A 215 14.16 10.69 -10.29
C ALA A 215 14.67 9.44 -9.58
N VAL A 216 15.19 8.47 -10.33
CA VAL A 216 15.68 7.20 -9.80
C VAL A 216 17.07 6.91 -10.32
N ASP A 217 17.96 6.57 -9.39
CA ASP A 217 19.25 5.96 -9.69
C ASP A 217 19.15 4.46 -9.39
N ILE A 218 19.43 3.62 -10.39
CA ILE A 218 19.61 2.19 -10.16
C ILE A 218 21.01 1.97 -9.60
N VAL A 219 21.09 1.46 -8.38
CA VAL A 219 22.34 1.13 -7.70
C VAL A 219 22.69 -0.33 -8.02
N PRO A 220 23.80 -0.61 -8.75
CA PRO A 220 24.17 -1.98 -9.07
C PRO A 220 24.53 -2.76 -7.80
N SER A 221 23.80 -3.84 -7.54
CA SER A 221 24.02 -4.77 -6.44
C SER A 221 23.60 -6.17 -6.87
N ASP A 222 24.17 -7.19 -6.22
CA ASP A 222 23.58 -8.52 -6.20
C ASP A 222 22.42 -8.55 -5.17
N THR A 223 21.83 -9.73 -4.96
CA THR A 223 20.76 -9.95 -3.96
C THR A 223 21.35 -10.23 -2.58
N GLY A 224 20.61 -9.87 -1.51
CA GLY A 224 21.03 -10.07 -0.13
C GLY A 224 21.58 -8.81 0.54
N ASP A 225 21.44 -8.79 1.86
CA ASP A 225 21.60 -7.61 2.70
C ASP A 225 22.99 -6.96 2.60
N ASP A 226 24.05 -7.75 2.77
CA ASP A 226 25.44 -7.26 2.74
C ASP A 226 25.78 -6.61 1.40
N ASP A 227 25.41 -7.27 0.28
CA ASP A 227 25.69 -6.76 -1.06
C ASP A 227 24.91 -5.48 -1.37
N ILE A 228 23.68 -5.36 -0.87
CA ILE A 228 22.85 -4.16 -1.01
C ILE A 228 23.43 -3.01 -0.19
N ILE A 229 23.83 -3.26 1.06
CA ILE A 229 24.43 -2.25 1.94
C ILE A 229 25.74 -1.73 1.35
N ASP A 230 26.64 -2.63 0.95
CA ASP A 230 27.92 -2.28 0.32
C ASP A 230 27.71 -1.46 -0.97
N ALA A 231 26.67 -1.79 -1.75
CA ALA A 231 26.34 -1.04 -2.95
C ALA A 231 25.85 0.38 -2.63
N TYR A 232 25.04 0.55 -1.58
CA TYR A 232 24.62 1.87 -1.12
C TYR A 232 25.77 2.69 -0.55
N GLU A 233 26.68 2.09 0.21
CA GLU A 233 27.88 2.77 0.72
C GLU A 233 28.76 3.29 -0.44
N ARG A 234 29.01 2.44 -1.44
CA ARG A 234 29.75 2.86 -2.65
C ARG A 234 29.04 3.97 -3.39
N TYR A 235 27.71 3.92 -3.46
CA TYR A 235 26.91 4.95 -4.10
C TYR A 235 26.97 6.29 -3.34
N ASP A 236 26.86 6.27 -2.01
CA ASP A 236 26.93 7.43 -1.11
C ASP A 236 28.31 8.13 -1.17
N LYS A 237 29.40 7.35 -1.21
CA LYS A 237 30.77 7.87 -1.26
C LYS A 237 31.22 8.27 -2.67
N GLY A 238 30.76 7.53 -3.69
CA GLY A 238 31.16 7.70 -5.08
C GLY A 238 30.38 8.78 -5.82
N ASN A 239 29.18 9.09 -5.35
CA ASN A 239 28.33 10.15 -5.89
C ASN A 239 28.17 11.22 -4.81
N ARG A 240 28.10 12.50 -5.17
CA ARG A 240 27.84 13.57 -4.20
C ARG A 240 26.38 13.56 -3.74
N LYS A 241 25.87 12.43 -3.26
CA LYS A 241 24.47 12.14 -2.88
C LYS A 241 24.49 11.38 -1.55
N ARG A 242 23.42 11.54 -0.76
CA ARG A 242 23.24 10.79 0.50
C ARG A 242 22.11 9.78 0.41
N VAL A 243 22.33 8.57 0.91
CA VAL A 243 21.29 7.53 0.98
C VAL A 243 20.54 7.63 2.31
N LEU A 244 19.21 7.71 2.22
CA LEU A 244 18.27 7.63 3.33
C LEU A 244 17.53 6.28 3.25
N LEU A 245 17.92 5.32 4.10
CA LEU A 245 17.51 3.92 4.03
C LEU A 245 16.45 3.57 5.07
N PHE A 246 15.41 2.84 4.66
CA PHE A 246 14.39 2.28 5.56
C PHE A 246 14.30 0.76 5.42
N SER A 247 14.21 0.05 6.56
CA SER A 247 13.89 -1.38 6.61
C SER A 247 13.11 -1.69 7.89
N ASN A 248 12.34 -2.79 7.89
CA ASN A 248 11.76 -3.37 9.11
C ASN A 248 12.60 -4.53 9.66
N ASP A 249 13.84 -4.69 9.19
CA ASP A 249 14.86 -5.59 9.74
C ASP A 249 15.89 -4.78 10.55
N TYR A 250 16.03 -5.11 11.83
CA TYR A 250 16.99 -4.47 12.72
C TYR A 250 18.44 -4.76 12.33
N GLU A 251 18.76 -5.98 11.91
CA GLU A 251 20.12 -6.38 11.54
C GLU A 251 20.57 -5.61 10.29
N PHE A 252 19.68 -5.49 9.31
CA PHE A 252 19.93 -4.70 8.11
C PHE A 252 20.20 -3.22 8.41
N VAL A 253 19.38 -2.61 9.28
CA VAL A 253 19.52 -1.20 9.69
C VAL A 253 20.82 -0.97 10.47
N ASP A 254 21.16 -1.85 11.40
CA ASP A 254 22.37 -1.73 12.21
C ASP A 254 23.63 -1.90 11.36
N ASN A 255 23.62 -2.86 10.43
CA ASN A 255 24.71 -3.07 9.47
C ASN A 255 24.89 -1.86 8.55
N ALA A 256 23.79 -1.26 8.05
CA ALA A 256 23.85 -0.06 7.23
C ALA A 256 24.41 1.15 8.00
N ARG A 257 24.00 1.33 9.26
CA ARG A 257 24.54 2.39 10.14
C ARG A 257 26.02 2.21 10.42
N ALA A 258 26.49 0.97 10.57
CA ALA A 258 27.90 0.68 10.74
C ALA A 258 28.76 1.12 9.54
N GLN A 259 28.15 1.27 8.35
CA GLN A 259 28.78 1.79 7.14
C GLN A 259 28.50 3.29 6.87
N ASP A 260 28.03 4.04 7.87
CA ASP A 260 27.70 5.49 7.77
C ASP A 260 26.55 5.82 6.77
N ILE A 261 25.68 4.85 6.49
CA ILE A 261 24.43 5.10 5.77
C ILE A 261 23.38 5.62 6.77
N TRP A 262 22.62 6.65 6.37
CA TRP A 262 21.50 7.14 7.16
C TRP A 262 20.35 6.13 7.09
N ALA A 263 20.33 5.17 8.00
CA ALA A 263 19.29 4.14 8.05
C ALA A 263 18.37 4.28 9.27
N GLN A 264 17.09 4.00 9.07
CA GLN A 264 16.05 4.02 10.10
C GLN A 264 15.18 2.77 10.03
N HIS A 265 14.96 2.16 11.20
CA HIS A 265 14.05 1.04 11.34
C HIS A 265 12.59 1.51 11.32
N VAL A 266 11.73 0.77 10.62
CA VAL A 266 10.28 0.97 10.58
C VAL A 266 9.59 -0.16 11.34
N THR A 267 9.06 0.16 12.52
CA THR A 267 8.33 -0.79 13.36
C THR A 267 6.85 -0.72 13.03
N PHE A 268 6.28 -1.82 12.56
CA PHE A 268 4.83 -1.94 12.38
C PHE A 268 4.15 -2.30 13.71
N PRO A 269 2.95 -1.78 13.98
CA PRO A 269 2.21 -2.14 15.18
C PRO A 269 1.97 -3.65 15.29
N VAL A 270 1.99 -4.17 16.52
CA VAL A 270 1.63 -5.57 16.81
C VAL A 270 0.13 -5.82 16.68
N ASP A 271 -0.69 -4.77 16.87
CA ASP A 271 -2.13 -4.86 16.74
C ASP A 271 -2.75 -3.55 16.21
N LEU A 272 -3.99 -3.65 15.70
CA LEU A 272 -4.75 -2.50 15.26
C LEU A 272 -5.41 -1.79 16.45
N PRO A 273 -5.40 -0.46 16.49
CA PRO A 273 -6.18 0.29 17.47
C PRO A 273 -7.68 -0.01 17.29
N ARG A 274 -8.48 0.10 18.35
CA ARG A 274 -9.94 -0.12 18.24
C ARG A 274 -10.64 0.85 17.28
N LYS A 275 -10.13 2.09 17.20
CA LYS A 275 -10.64 3.13 16.31
C LYS A 275 -9.57 4.17 16.01
N VAL A 276 -9.68 4.80 14.85
CA VAL A 276 -8.84 5.91 14.40
C VAL A 276 -9.68 7.00 13.78
N THR A 277 -9.12 8.20 13.66
CA THR A 277 -9.68 9.27 12.85
C THR A 277 -8.85 9.38 11.58
N ALA A 278 -9.48 9.39 10.42
CA ALA A 278 -8.79 9.37 9.14
C ALA A 278 -9.41 10.32 8.13
N SER A 279 -8.59 10.75 7.17
CA SER A 279 -9.09 11.47 6.01
C SER A 279 -9.79 10.51 5.04
N TRP A 280 -10.57 11.07 4.12
CA TRP A 280 -11.19 10.26 3.06
C TRP A 280 -10.13 9.69 2.10
N THR A 281 -8.99 10.36 1.97
CA THR A 281 -7.86 9.90 1.18
C THR A 281 -7.23 8.66 1.80
N ASP A 282 -7.00 8.66 3.12
CA ASP A 282 -6.41 7.51 3.83
C ASP A 282 -7.37 6.31 3.79
N ILE A 283 -8.68 6.56 3.94
CA ILE A 283 -9.70 5.54 3.78
C ILE A 283 -9.66 4.96 2.34
N ALA A 284 -9.60 5.80 1.32
CA ALA A 284 -9.54 5.37 -0.07
C ALA A 284 -8.26 4.57 -0.39
N ASN A 285 -7.11 5.02 0.12
CA ASN A 285 -5.83 4.31 0.00
C ASN A 285 -5.88 2.94 0.68
N THR A 286 -6.47 2.87 1.88
CA THR A 286 -6.64 1.61 2.61
C THR A 286 -7.56 0.65 1.87
N LEU A 287 -8.68 1.15 1.34
CA LEU A 287 -9.59 0.35 0.53
C LEU A 287 -8.87 -0.23 -0.69
N TYR A 288 -8.00 0.53 -1.35
CA TYR A 288 -7.19 0.02 -2.45
C TYR A 288 -6.24 -1.10 -2.00
N VAL A 289 -5.39 -0.83 -1.00
CA VAL A 289 -4.40 -1.81 -0.53
C VAL A 289 -5.07 -3.09 -0.05
N MET A 290 -6.13 -2.97 0.75
CA MET A 290 -6.86 -4.13 1.25
C MET A 290 -7.65 -4.84 0.14
N ALA A 291 -8.26 -4.13 -0.82
CA ALA A 291 -8.95 -4.77 -1.94
C ALA A 291 -7.98 -5.60 -2.79
N VAL A 292 -6.77 -5.09 -3.05
CA VAL A 292 -5.74 -5.86 -3.73
C VAL A 292 -5.29 -7.03 -2.87
N MET A 293 -5.00 -6.82 -1.59
CA MET A 293 -4.45 -7.87 -0.72
C MET A 293 -5.44 -9.03 -0.48
N PHE A 294 -6.71 -8.73 -0.24
CA PHE A 294 -7.78 -9.74 -0.09
C PHE A 294 -8.35 -10.22 -1.44
N GLY A 295 -7.98 -9.57 -2.55
CA GLY A 295 -8.54 -9.80 -3.88
C GLY A 295 -9.93 -9.20 -4.09
N VAL A 296 -10.84 -9.36 -3.12
CA VAL A 296 -12.21 -8.83 -3.15
C VAL A 296 -12.60 -8.24 -1.79
N LEU A 297 -13.22 -7.06 -1.80
CA LEU A 297 -13.90 -6.49 -0.64
C LEU A 297 -15.34 -6.11 -0.98
N THR A 298 -16.23 -6.30 -0.02
CA THR A 298 -17.65 -5.95 -0.12
C THR A 298 -17.95 -4.74 0.75
N LEU A 299 -18.57 -3.73 0.15
CA LEU A 299 -19.14 -2.56 0.81
C LEU A 299 -20.66 -2.57 0.62
N PRO A 300 -21.43 -1.76 1.36
CA PRO A 300 -22.84 -1.57 1.07
C PRO A 300 -23.03 -1.11 -0.37
N LYS A 301 -23.81 -1.87 -1.16
CA LYS A 301 -24.15 -1.57 -2.56
C LYS A 301 -22.99 -1.67 -3.56
N VAL A 302 -21.76 -1.94 -3.13
CA VAL A 302 -20.57 -1.93 -4.00
C VAL A 302 -19.69 -3.13 -3.67
N THR A 303 -19.07 -3.74 -4.67
CA THR A 303 -18.01 -4.72 -4.49
C THR A 303 -16.76 -4.21 -5.19
N LEU A 304 -15.63 -4.25 -4.49
CA LEU A 304 -14.32 -3.82 -4.98
C LEU A 304 -13.51 -5.06 -5.33
N TYR A 305 -13.04 -5.13 -6.57
CA TYR A 305 -12.15 -6.18 -7.06
C TYR A 305 -10.74 -5.59 -7.21
N GLY A 306 -9.86 -5.93 -6.26
CA GLY A 306 -8.44 -5.62 -6.35
C GLY A 306 -7.73 -6.45 -7.40
N VAL A 307 -8.27 -7.62 -7.71
CA VAL A 307 -7.90 -8.44 -8.87
C VAL A 307 -9.15 -8.91 -9.60
N TRP A 308 -9.11 -8.92 -10.93
CA TRP A 308 -10.19 -9.47 -11.76
C TRP A 308 -9.65 -10.10 -13.04
N SER A 309 -10.42 -11.02 -13.61
CA SER A 309 -10.11 -11.70 -14.86
C SER A 309 -9.91 -10.66 -15.95
N GLY A 310 -8.68 -10.59 -16.46
CA GLY A 310 -8.31 -9.66 -17.51
C GLY A 310 -7.58 -8.41 -17.04
N LYS A 311 -7.37 -8.20 -15.73
CA LYS A 311 -6.46 -7.18 -15.21
C LYS A 311 -5.04 -7.43 -15.71
N ARG A 312 -4.40 -6.42 -16.31
CA ARG A 312 -3.06 -6.52 -16.93
C ARG A 312 -2.18 -5.39 -16.42
N GLY A 313 -0.98 -5.30 -16.99
CA GLY A 313 0.04 -4.38 -16.51
C GLY A 313 -0.34 -2.91 -16.56
N LEU A 314 -1.21 -2.49 -17.50
CA LEU A 314 -1.68 -1.10 -17.55
C LEU A 314 -2.59 -0.79 -16.36
N GLU A 315 -3.54 -1.67 -16.07
CA GLU A 315 -4.49 -1.49 -14.96
C GLU A 315 -3.78 -1.58 -13.60
N TRP A 316 -2.74 -2.42 -13.49
CA TRP A 316 -1.86 -2.44 -12.34
C TRP A 316 -1.03 -1.15 -12.19
N GLN A 317 -0.45 -0.65 -13.29
CA GLN A 317 0.32 0.60 -13.30
C GLN A 317 -0.53 1.82 -12.97
N GLN A 318 -1.80 1.81 -13.37
CA GLN A 318 -2.77 2.87 -13.05
C GLN A 318 -3.46 2.66 -11.70
N GLU A 319 -3.06 1.64 -10.94
CA GLU A 319 -3.59 1.32 -9.62
C GLU A 319 -5.12 1.19 -9.62
N GLN A 320 -5.68 0.53 -10.65
CA GLN A 320 -7.13 0.44 -10.82
C GLN A 320 -7.76 -0.68 -10.00
N LEU A 321 -9.01 -0.47 -9.59
CA LEU A 321 -9.94 -1.49 -9.10
C LEU A 321 -11.10 -1.64 -10.09
N ASP A 322 -11.59 -2.86 -10.32
CA ASP A 322 -12.90 -3.03 -10.91
C ASP A 322 -13.96 -2.93 -9.80
N ILE A 323 -15.01 -2.16 -10.07
CA ILE A 323 -16.07 -1.86 -9.13
C ILE A 323 -17.39 -2.36 -9.71
N ASP A 324 -18.03 -3.28 -8.98
CA ASP A 324 -19.38 -3.75 -9.27
C ASP A 324 -20.39 -3.02 -8.39
N ILE A 325 -21.30 -2.30 -9.03
CA ILE A 325 -22.25 -1.40 -8.36
C ILE A 325 -23.63 -2.04 -8.39
N ARG A 326 -24.12 -2.39 -7.21
CA ARG A 326 -25.41 -3.08 -7.01
C ARG A 326 -26.54 -2.08 -6.68
N SER A 327 -26.37 -0.80 -6.99
CA SER A 327 -27.35 0.24 -6.67
C SER A 327 -27.57 1.23 -7.82
N PRO A 328 -28.83 1.41 -8.26
CA PRO A 328 -29.18 2.33 -9.35
C PRO A 328 -29.03 3.81 -8.98
N VAL A 329 -28.71 4.12 -7.72
CA VAL A 329 -28.45 5.49 -7.24
C VAL A 329 -26.95 5.79 -7.20
N VAL A 330 -26.14 4.78 -6.89
CA VAL A 330 -24.68 4.95 -6.74
C VAL A 330 -24.02 5.03 -8.10
N GLU A 331 -24.41 4.16 -9.04
CA GLU A 331 -23.78 4.04 -10.36
C GLU A 331 -23.82 5.35 -11.17
N PRO A 332 -24.98 5.98 -11.44
CA PRO A 332 -25.00 7.23 -12.23
C PRO A 332 -24.25 8.40 -11.57
N ARG A 333 -24.10 8.37 -10.24
CA ARG A 333 -23.36 9.41 -9.51
C ARG A 333 -21.87 9.21 -9.62
N LEU A 334 -21.41 7.98 -9.46
CA LEU A 334 -20.02 7.64 -9.63
C LEU A 334 -19.56 7.95 -11.05
N GLU A 335 -20.34 7.57 -12.07
CA GLU A 335 -20.05 7.91 -13.47
C GLU A 335 -19.87 9.41 -13.69
N ARG A 336 -20.81 10.21 -13.17
CA ARG A 336 -20.75 11.66 -13.27
C ARG A 336 -19.50 12.22 -12.57
N ASP A 337 -19.23 11.77 -11.35
CA ASP A 337 -18.15 12.30 -10.54
C ASP A 337 -16.77 11.90 -11.11
N LEU A 338 -16.64 10.69 -11.66
CA LEU A 338 -15.45 10.25 -12.40
C LEU A 338 -15.23 11.10 -13.65
N ALA A 339 -16.27 11.27 -14.48
CA ALA A 339 -16.17 12.09 -15.69
C ALA A 339 -15.73 13.54 -15.40
N LEU A 340 -16.17 14.11 -14.27
CA LEU A 340 -15.75 15.44 -13.84
C LEU A 340 -14.28 15.50 -13.43
N VAL A 341 -13.80 14.51 -12.67
CA VAL A 341 -12.40 14.49 -12.21
C VAL A 341 -11.45 14.19 -13.36
N GLU A 342 -11.80 13.26 -14.24
CA GLU A 342 -11.00 12.92 -15.43
C GLU A 342 -10.89 14.12 -16.38
N GLN A 343 -11.99 14.84 -16.64
CA GLN A 343 -11.95 16.07 -17.43
C GLN A 343 -11.07 17.16 -16.81
N PHE A 344 -10.99 17.22 -15.48
CA PHE A 344 -10.11 18.17 -14.81
C PHE A 344 -8.63 17.81 -14.93
N GLU A 345 -8.29 16.53 -15.02
CA GLU A 345 -6.90 16.04 -15.21
C GLU A 345 -6.40 16.22 -16.66
N GLU A 346 -7.30 16.36 -17.63
CA GLU A 346 -6.95 16.63 -19.04
C GLU A 346 -6.69 18.11 -19.35
N LEU A 347 -7.00 19.02 -18.42
CA LEU A 347 -6.78 20.47 -18.52
C LEU A 347 -5.42 20.87 -17.96
#